data_AF-A0A351QU88-F1
#
_entry.id   AF-A0A351QU88-F1
#
_cell.length_a   1.000
_cell.length_b   1.000
_cell.length_c   1.000
_cell.angle_alpha   90.00
_cell.angle_beta   90.00
_cell.angle_gamma   90.00
#
_symmetry.space_group_name_H-M   'P 1'
#
loop_
_entity.id
_entity.type
_entity.pdbx_description
1 polymer ?
#
loop_
_entity_poly.entity_id
_entity_poly.type
_entity_poly.pdbx_seq_one_letter_code
_entity_poly.pdbx_strand_id
1 'polypeptide(L)'
;MKVIILSYILDFKESRVREMDKSNKVNRRLMVVVFLLFIAIMSISNILRREKAFSEEENRNLASRPEFSLGALLSGDYIKHYESYISDQFPGRGLFINAKAKVDKLMGKSESNDVFIGKNNQLIEDFEERA
;
A
#
# COMPACT_ATOMS: atom_id res chain seq x y z
N MET A 1 53.04 33.55 6.90
CA MET A 1 51.70 33.94 6.40
C MET A 1 50.93 32.78 5.74
N LYS A 2 51.49 32.06 4.75
CA LYS A 2 50.81 30.94 4.06
C LYS A 2 50.34 29.78 4.97
N VAL A 3 51.11 29.42 6.00
CA VAL A 3 50.77 28.30 6.91
C VAL A 3 49.50 28.60 7.73
N ILE A 4 49.34 29.84 8.21
CA ILE A 4 48.17 30.27 9.00
C ILE A 4 46.90 30.21 8.15
N ILE A 5 46.99 30.67 6.90
CA ILE A 5 45.88 30.64 5.95
C ILE A 5 45.47 29.18 5.67
N LEU A 6 46.44 28.27 5.51
CA LEU A 6 46.17 26.86 5.24
C LEU A 6 45.47 26.18 6.42
N SER A 7 45.91 26.45 7.66
CA SER A 7 45.28 25.93 8.87
C SER A 7 43.82 26.38 9.01
N TYR A 8 43.54 27.65 8.71
CA TYR A 8 42.17 28.20 8.78
C TYR A 8 41.24 27.56 7.73
N ILE A 9 41.75 27.35 6.51
CA ILE A 9 41.00 26.69 5.43
C ILE A 9 40.72 25.21 5.77
N LEU A 10 41.68 24.52 6.38
CA LEU A 10 41.52 23.13 6.82
C LEU A 10 40.43 23.01 7.89
N ASP A 11 40.47 23.85 8.92
CA ASP A 11 39.48 23.83 10.01
C ASP A 11 38.07 24.22 9.51
N PHE A 12 37.99 25.19 8.58
CA PHE A 12 36.73 25.53 7.91
C PHE A 12 36.17 24.38 7.05
N LYS A 13 37.03 23.63 6.35
CA LYS A 13 36.60 22.46 5.57
C LYS A 13 36.12 21.34 6.50
N GLU A 14 36.81 21.12 7.61
CA GLU A 14 36.49 20.05 8.55
C GLU A 14 35.19 20.32 9.34
N SER A 15 34.94 21.57 9.73
CA SER A 15 33.65 21.99 10.33
C SER A 15 32.47 21.82 9.35
N ARG A 16 32.64 22.18 8.07
CA ARG A 16 31.63 21.95 7.03
C ARG A 16 31.32 20.47 6.80
N VAL A 17 32.35 19.60 6.76
CA VAL A 17 32.16 18.15 6.60
C VAL A 17 31.42 17.55 7.81
N ARG A 18 31.73 18.00 9.03
CA ARG A 18 31.02 17.56 10.26
C ARG A 18 29.54 17.95 10.26
N GLU A 19 29.19 19.15 9.81
CA GLU A 19 27.79 19.56 9.67
C GLU A 19 27.04 18.74 8.61
N MET A 20 27.67 18.49 7.46
CA MET A 20 27.08 17.66 6.40
C MET A 20 26.84 16.22 6.85
N ASP A 21 27.82 15.60 7.55
CA ASP A 21 27.66 14.25 8.10
C ASP A 21 26.56 14.20 9.18
N LYS A 22 26.46 15.21 10.04
CA LYS A 22 25.39 15.32 11.04
C LYS A 22 24.01 15.47 10.39
N SER A 23 23.86 16.33 9.39
CA SER A 23 22.61 16.51 8.64
C SER A 23 22.19 15.22 7.91
N ASN A 24 23.12 14.54 7.23
CA ASN A 24 22.86 13.27 6.57
C ASN A 24 22.45 12.16 7.55
N LYS A 25 23.08 12.11 8.74
CA LYS A 25 22.68 11.19 9.81
C LYS A 25 21.26 11.47 10.33
N VAL A 26 20.89 12.74 10.48
CA VAL A 26 19.52 13.14 10.88
C VAL A 26 18.51 12.79 9.79
N ASN A 27 18.79 13.10 8.53
CA ASN A 27 17.92 12.76 7.40
C ASN A 27 17.71 11.26 7.26
N ARG A 28 18.77 10.45 7.42
CA ARG A 28 18.65 8.99 7.41
C ARG A 28 17.78 8.48 8.55
N ARG A 29 17.97 9.00 9.78
CA ARG A 29 17.14 8.64 10.93
C ARG A 29 15.69 9.04 10.71
N LEU A 30 15.45 10.24 10.18
CA LEU A 30 14.12 10.73 9.83
C LEU A 30 13.43 9.79 8.84
N MET A 31 14.10 9.42 7.75
CA MET A 31 13.57 8.47 6.76
C MET A 31 13.17 7.14 7.39
N VAL A 32 14.03 6.57 8.25
CA VAL A 32 13.73 5.32 8.95
C VAL A 32 12.52 5.47 9.87
N VAL A 33 12.46 6.56 10.65
CA VAL A 33 11.34 6.82 11.57
C VAL A 33 10.04 6.99 10.80
N VAL A 34 10.03 7.77 9.72
CA VAL A 34 8.84 7.98 8.87
C VAL A 34 8.38 6.66 8.26
N PHE A 35 9.31 5.85 7.75
CA PHE A 35 8.97 4.55 7.16
C PHE A 35 8.37 3.58 8.19
N LEU A 36 8.98 3.46 9.37
CA LEU A 36 8.46 2.60 10.44
C LEU A 36 7.11 3.10 10.95
N LEU A 37 6.95 4.42 11.10
CA LEU A 37 5.70 5.03 11.52
C LEU A 37 4.59 4.79 10.48
N PHE A 38 4.91 4.87 9.19
CA PHE A 38 3.99 4.51 8.11
C PHE A 38 3.54 3.05 8.22
N ILE A 39 4.47 2.09 8.36
CA ILE A 39 4.13 0.67 8.54
C ILE A 39 3.28 0.45 9.79
N ALA A 40 3.64 1.09 10.90
CA ALA A 40 2.91 0.97 12.16
C ALA A 40 1.47 1.49 12.02
N ILE A 41 1.27 2.67 11.43
CA ILE A 41 -0.06 3.23 11.19
C ILE A 41 -0.89 2.30 10.31
N MET A 42 -0.33 1.78 9.22
CA MET A 42 -1.03 0.86 8.33
C MET A 42 -1.41 -0.45 9.05
N SER A 43 -0.52 -0.99 9.86
CA SER A 43 -0.75 -2.23 10.62
C SER A 43 -1.82 -2.04 11.70
N ILE A 44 -1.72 -0.96 12.49
CA ILE A 44 -2.71 -0.61 13.53
C ILE A 44 -4.08 -0.36 12.89
N SER A 45 -4.12 0.35 11.76
CA SER A 45 -5.36 0.62 11.03
C SER A 45 -6.02 -0.66 10.53
N ASN A 46 -5.24 -1.67 10.13
CA ASN A 46 -5.77 -2.97 9.71
C ASN A 46 -6.38 -3.74 10.89
N ILE A 47 -5.75 -3.69 12.08
CA ILE A 47 -6.24 -4.38 13.28
C ILE A 47 -7.50 -3.71 13.87
N LEU A 48 -7.56 -2.38 13.90
CA LEU A 48 -8.67 -1.65 14.50
C LEU A 48 -9.94 -1.64 13.63
N ARG A 49 -9.83 -1.95 12.34
CA ARG A 49 -10.96 -1.89 11.41
C ARG A 49 -11.88 -3.09 11.61
N ARG A 50 -13.19 -2.81 11.58
CA ARG A 50 -14.21 -3.87 11.51
C ARG A 50 -14.13 -4.58 10.16
N GLU A 51 -14.20 -5.91 10.19
CA GLU A 51 -14.25 -6.75 9.01
C GLU A 51 -15.49 -6.42 8.16
N LYS A 52 -15.29 -6.22 6.84
CA LYS A 52 -16.36 -6.01 5.87
C LYS A 52 -16.66 -7.36 5.20
N ALA A 53 -17.89 -7.83 5.26
CA ALA A 53 -18.27 -9.11 4.65
C ALA A 53 -18.45 -9.05 3.12
N PHE A 54 -18.87 -7.89 2.61
CA PHE A 54 -19.21 -7.71 1.20
C PHE A 54 -18.65 -6.40 0.65
N SER A 55 -18.15 -6.41 -0.58
CA SER A 55 -17.74 -5.19 -1.29
C SER A 55 -18.78 -4.80 -2.33
N GLU A 56 -19.51 -3.72 -2.08
CA GLU A 56 -20.44 -3.13 -3.04
C GLU A 56 -19.72 -2.65 -4.31
N GLU A 57 -18.49 -2.15 -4.15
CA GLU A 57 -17.68 -1.57 -5.23
C GLU A 57 -17.22 -2.61 -6.26
N GLU A 58 -17.17 -3.88 -5.88
CA GLU A 58 -16.75 -4.99 -6.75
C GLU A 58 -17.80 -6.10 -6.84
N ASN A 59 -18.98 -5.90 -6.25
CA ASN A 59 -20.07 -6.87 -6.22
C ASN A 59 -19.64 -8.30 -5.80
N ARG A 60 -18.81 -8.44 -4.75
CA ARG A 60 -18.39 -9.76 -4.25
C ARG A 60 -18.26 -9.84 -2.74
N ASN A 61 -18.36 -11.06 -2.23
CA ASN A 61 -18.00 -11.37 -0.85
C ASN A 61 -16.48 -11.23 -0.66
N LEU A 62 -16.10 -10.64 0.47
CA LEU A 62 -14.71 -10.46 0.85
C LEU A 62 -14.25 -11.65 1.69
N ALA A 63 -12.98 -11.98 1.59
CA ALA A 63 -12.39 -13.02 2.42
C ALA A 63 -12.55 -12.68 3.91
N SER A 64 -13.03 -13.67 4.66
CA SER A 64 -13.15 -13.61 6.10
C SER A 64 -11.90 -14.11 6.81
N ARG A 65 -11.79 -13.79 8.10
CA ARG A 65 -10.65 -14.20 8.91
C ARG A 65 -10.53 -15.73 8.94
N PRO A 66 -9.39 -16.31 8.52
CA PRO A 66 -9.22 -17.76 8.55
C PRO A 66 -9.12 -18.28 9.99
N GLU A 67 -9.64 -19.48 10.22
CA GLU A 67 -9.46 -20.18 11.49
C GLU A 67 -8.01 -20.63 11.65
N PHE A 68 -7.43 -20.34 12.80
CA PHE A 68 -6.06 -20.71 13.10
C PHE A 68 -6.01 -22.18 13.55
N SER A 69 -5.23 -23.00 12.85
CA SER A 69 -4.88 -24.35 13.28
C SER A 69 -3.44 -24.68 12.92
N LEU A 70 -2.77 -25.49 13.75
CA LEU A 70 -1.38 -25.91 13.49
C LEU A 70 -1.26 -26.74 12.20
N GLY A 71 -2.28 -27.54 11.88
CA GLY A 71 -2.35 -28.28 10.62
C GLY A 71 -2.39 -27.35 9.41
N ALA A 72 -3.28 -26.35 9.42
CA ALA A 72 -3.38 -25.36 8.34
C ALA A 72 -2.16 -24.44 8.23
N LEU A 73 -1.46 -24.19 9.35
CA LEU A 73 -0.22 -23.43 9.34
C LEU A 73 0.91 -24.22 8.66
N LEU A 74 1.05 -25.51 9.01
CA LEU A 74 2.09 -26.37 8.44
C LEU A 74 1.81 -26.77 6.99
N SER A 75 0.54 -26.86 6.58
CA SER A 75 0.15 -27.08 5.18
C SER A 75 0.33 -25.83 4.30
N GLY A 76 0.41 -24.64 4.92
CA GLY A 76 0.48 -23.35 4.23
C GLY A 76 -0.88 -22.75 3.86
N ASP A 77 -1.97 -23.50 4.05
CA ASP A 77 -3.34 -23.03 3.74
C ASP A 77 -3.73 -21.81 4.55
N TYR A 78 -3.33 -21.78 5.83
CA TYR A 78 -3.59 -20.63 6.69
C TYR A 78 -2.97 -19.35 6.13
N ILE A 79 -1.73 -19.42 5.64
CA ILE A 79 -1.02 -18.26 5.08
C ILE A 79 -1.74 -17.76 3.82
N LYS A 80 -2.11 -18.68 2.92
CA LYS A 80 -2.82 -18.35 1.67
C LYS A 80 -4.16 -17.65 1.94
N HIS A 81 -4.95 -18.18 2.87
CA HIS A 81 -6.23 -17.56 3.24
C HIS A 81 -6.03 -16.23 3.97
N TYR A 82 -4.98 -16.13 4.80
CA TYR A 82 -4.65 -14.90 5.51
C TYR A 82 -4.20 -13.79 4.56
N GLU A 83 -3.45 -14.09 3.51
CA GLU A 83 -3.07 -13.13 2.47
C GLU A 83 -4.30 -12.59 1.73
N SER A 84 -5.23 -13.49 1.38
CA SER A 84 -6.51 -13.11 0.75
C SER A 84 -7.34 -12.22 1.69
N TYR A 85 -7.43 -12.59 2.97
CA TYR A 85 -8.09 -11.79 4.01
C TYR A 85 -7.47 -10.39 4.15
N ILE A 86 -6.14 -10.29 4.28
CA ILE A 86 -5.46 -8.99 4.44
C ILE A 86 -5.62 -8.11 3.20
N SER A 87 -5.54 -8.69 2.00
CA SER A 87 -5.74 -7.98 0.74
C SER A 87 -7.15 -7.40 0.65
N ASP A 88 -8.17 -8.19 1.01
CA ASP A 88 -9.58 -7.78 0.96
C ASP A 88 -9.92 -6.78 2.07
N GLN A 89 -9.34 -6.94 3.26
CA GLN A 89 -9.60 -6.07 4.41
C GLN A 89 -8.66 -4.87 4.51
N PHE A 90 -7.82 -4.63 3.50
CA PHE A 90 -6.84 -3.55 3.53
C PHE A 90 -7.50 -2.16 3.73
N PRO A 91 -6.98 -1.32 4.64
CA PRO A 91 -7.52 0.02 4.86
C PRO A 91 -7.32 0.90 3.62
N GLY A 92 -8.36 1.63 3.22
CA GLY A 92 -8.29 2.49 2.04
C GLY A 92 -8.35 1.77 0.69
N ARG A 93 -8.56 0.45 0.65
CA ARG A 93 -8.76 -0.36 -0.58
C ARG A 93 -9.74 0.27 -1.57
N GLY A 94 -10.87 0.78 -1.08
CA GLY A 94 -11.87 1.45 -1.92
C GLY A 94 -11.33 2.66 -2.70
N LEU A 95 -10.33 3.39 -2.18
CA LEU A 95 -9.69 4.49 -2.90
C LEU A 95 -8.89 3.96 -4.10
N PHE A 96 -8.15 2.87 -3.93
CA PHE A 96 -7.39 2.23 -5.01
C PHE A 96 -8.31 1.66 -6.08
N ILE A 97 -9.41 1.01 -5.69
CA ILE A 97 -10.41 0.49 -6.62
C ILE A 97 -11.02 1.63 -7.44
N ASN A 98 -11.47 2.70 -6.77
CA ASN A 98 -12.04 3.87 -7.45
C ASN A 98 -11.03 4.57 -8.37
N ALA A 99 -9.78 4.68 -7.94
CA ALA A 99 -8.72 5.26 -8.77
C ALA A 99 -8.48 4.41 -10.02
N LYS A 100 -8.37 3.10 -9.88
CA LYS A 100 -8.24 2.16 -11.00
C LYS A 100 -9.42 2.28 -11.95
N ALA A 101 -10.65 2.26 -11.44
CA ALA A 101 -11.86 2.38 -12.26
C ALA A 101 -11.88 3.68 -13.07
N LYS A 102 -11.47 4.80 -12.48
CA LYS A 102 -11.35 6.09 -13.20
C LYS A 102 -10.29 6.04 -14.29
N VAL A 103 -9.13 5.45 -14.01
CA VAL A 103 -8.04 5.31 -14.99
C VAL A 103 -8.47 4.39 -16.15
N ASP A 104 -9.09 3.25 -15.85
CA ASP A 104 -9.59 2.32 -16.85
C ASP A 104 -10.64 3.00 -17.76
N LYS A 105 -11.58 3.77 -17.17
CA LYS A 105 -12.56 4.55 -17.93
C LYS A 105 -11.91 5.62 -18.82
N LEU A 106 -10.89 6.32 -18.32
CA LEU A 106 -10.14 7.32 -19.10
C LEU A 106 -9.35 6.69 -20.25
N MET A 107 -8.87 5.46 -20.07
CA MET A 107 -8.20 4.67 -21.11
C MET A 107 -9.17 4.08 -22.14
N GLY A 108 -10.48 4.33 -21.99
CA GLY A 108 -11.51 3.83 -22.91
C GLY A 108 -11.85 2.36 -22.68
N LYS A 109 -11.45 1.76 -21.55
CA LYS A 109 -11.94 0.43 -21.18
C LYS A 109 -13.41 0.56 -20.79
N SER A 110 -14.27 -0.15 -21.52
CA SER A 110 -15.71 -0.22 -21.28
C SER A 110 -16.11 -1.43 -20.44
N GLU A 111 -15.16 -2.14 -19.83
CA GLU A 111 -15.39 -3.37 -19.08
C GLU A 111 -14.68 -3.31 -17.73
N SER A 112 -15.35 -3.74 -16.67
CA SER A 112 -14.78 -3.88 -15.34
C SER A 112 -15.46 -5.04 -14.61
N ASN A 113 -14.70 -6.11 -14.34
CA ASN A 113 -15.18 -7.33 -13.67
C ASN A 113 -16.46 -7.88 -14.33
N ASP A 114 -16.38 -8.20 -15.63
CA ASP A 114 -17.46 -8.83 -16.42
C ASP A 114 -18.73 -7.96 -16.58
N VAL A 115 -18.66 -6.69 -16.17
CA VAL A 115 -19.69 -5.69 -16.38
C VAL A 115 -19.24 -4.70 -17.46
N PHE A 116 -20.01 -4.65 -18.55
CA PHE A 116 -19.83 -3.75 -19.67
C PHE A 116 -20.59 -2.44 -19.48
N ILE A 117 -19.95 -1.32 -19.77
CA ILE A 117 -20.52 0.02 -19.75
C ILE A 117 -21.02 0.37 -21.16
N GLY A 118 -22.32 0.34 -21.36
CA GLY A 118 -22.98 0.75 -22.60
C GLY A 118 -22.92 2.27 -22.83
N LYS A 119 -23.16 2.71 -24.08
CA LYS A 119 -23.07 4.12 -24.52
C LYS A 119 -23.95 5.10 -23.72
N ASN A 120 -25.04 4.60 -23.14
CA ASN A 120 -25.96 5.38 -22.31
C ASN A 120 -25.69 5.21 -20.79
N ASN A 121 -24.45 4.89 -20.43
CA ASN A 121 -24.04 4.66 -19.04
C ASN A 121 -24.81 3.48 -18.38
N GLN A 122 -25.20 2.50 -19.20
CA GLN A 122 -25.85 1.26 -18.79
C GLN A 122 -24.81 0.26 -18.35
N LEU A 123 -25.10 -0.53 -17.31
CA LEU A 123 -24.27 -1.64 -16.88
C LEU A 123 -24.89 -2.93 -17.42
N ILE A 124 -24.13 -3.69 -18.20
CA ILE A 124 -24.55 -4.95 -18.82
C ILE A 124 -23.60 -6.02 -18.28
N GLU A 125 -24.11 -6.94 -17.49
CA GLU A 125 -23.36 -8.10 -17.00
C GLU A 125 -23.21 -9.13 -18.13
N ASP A 126 -22.09 -9.84 -18.19
CA ASP A 126 -21.90 -10.92 -19.16
C ASP A 126 -22.94 -12.04 -18.94
N PHE A 127 -23.43 -12.63 -20.02
CA PHE A 127 -24.50 -13.63 -19.96
C PHE A 127 -23.90 -15.04 -20.01
N GLU A 128 -23.82 -15.71 -18.86
CA GLU A 128 -23.62 -17.17 -18.86
C GLU A 128 -24.93 -17.90 -19.20
N GLU A 129 -24.90 -18.67 -20.29
CA GLU A 129 -25.99 -19.55 -20.70
C GLU A 129 -26.17 -20.66 -19.64
N ARG A 130 -27.27 -20.62 -18.89
CA ARG A 130 -27.62 -21.70 -17.94
C ARG A 130 -27.97 -22.96 -18.73
N ALA A 131 -27.07 -23.94 -18.74
CA ALA A 131 -27.31 -25.30 -19.24
C ALA A 131 -28.22 -26.11 -18.31
#